data_AF-A0A212R922-F1
#
_entry.id   AF-A0A212R922-F1
#
_cell.length_a   1.000
_cell.length_b   1.000
_cell.length_c   1.000
_cell.angle_alpha   90.00
_cell.angle_beta   90.00
_cell.angle_gamma   90.00
#
_symmetry.space_group_name_H-M   'P 1'
#
loop_
_entity.id
_entity.type
_entity.pdbx_description
1 polymer ?
#
loop_
_entity_poly.entity_id
_entity_poly.type
_entity_poly.pdbx_seq_one_letter_code
_entity_poly.pdbx_strand_id
1 'polypeptide(L)'
;MTDVATIPLLRRPLFRPLAHFAAACLIGTLATDLVYWRTADMFWADASSWLVTIGFMLGMLAFAVGLIEVVARRPLLDPPNWVYVFVAVLTLIAVFLNVMTHTRDGWTSVAPEGLGLSAMTVALMLFFPRGRALARRPPGMVLAMLTVLATSAPFAFALKHADAAFDLSSQIGPNPALPEPEPSLLPHMRLAKVVGWGEGEKPEVAPGLAIAPLAQNLQHPRSLAVLPNGDILVVEAVAPKGHPIHRPKDLVMGLIESWATNGGSTGPSNRITLLRVGPDGKAQQSLFLDHLTSPFGVALVGGDLYVANTDALMRYPYKTGDLRIESPGEVLAPLPGGPIDHHWTKSLVASKDGSLLYVGVGSNSNVGENGLEAEKNRAAILEVERATGRWRVFASGLRNPNGLSFEPETGALWTVVNERDELGPNLVPDYLTSVKDGGFYGWPYSYWGAHVDPRVAPPRPDLVARALMPDYSLSSHVAPLGLAFSNGAGLPERYRKGAFVGEHGSWNRGELNGYKVAFVPFNGGRPSGKAEDVVTGFLNAQGEARGRPVGVAVDGGGALLIADDVGNTVWRVAAASQQASP
;
A
#
# COMPACT_ATOMS: atom_id res chain seq x y z
N MET A 1 -38.90 -53.64 -32.10
CA MET A 1 -39.44 -53.23 -30.79
C MET A 1 -38.36 -53.56 -29.78
N THR A 2 -37.61 -52.66 -29.15
CA THR A 2 -37.63 -51.20 -28.96
C THR A 2 -36.18 -50.90 -28.54
N ASP A 3 -35.36 -50.33 -29.42
CA ASP A 3 -34.99 -48.91 -29.35
C ASP A 3 -34.73 -48.43 -27.91
N VAL A 4 -33.60 -48.82 -27.33
CA VAL A 4 -32.98 -48.04 -26.27
C VAL A 4 -32.00 -47.12 -26.97
N ALA A 5 -32.52 -45.96 -27.34
CA ALA A 5 -31.77 -44.82 -27.82
C ALA A 5 -30.58 -44.60 -26.89
N THR A 6 -29.39 -44.92 -27.41
CA THR A 6 -28.14 -44.42 -26.85
C THR A 6 -28.23 -42.91 -26.98
N ILE A 7 -28.46 -42.22 -25.87
CA ILE A 7 -28.46 -40.76 -25.81
C ILE A 7 -27.13 -40.29 -26.43
N PRO A 8 -27.14 -39.64 -27.61
CA PRO A 8 -25.93 -39.14 -28.24
C PRO A 8 -25.65 -37.75 -27.66
N LEU A 9 -25.42 -37.65 -26.36
CA LEU A 9 -24.98 -36.40 -25.74
C LEU A 9 -23.45 -36.39 -25.68
N LEU A 10 -22.87 -35.48 -26.47
CA LEU A 10 -21.46 -35.11 -26.60
C LEU A 10 -20.57 -35.99 -27.51
N ARG A 11 -20.73 -35.82 -28.83
CA ARG A 11 -19.58 -35.57 -29.73
C ARG A 11 -19.10 -34.14 -29.42
N ARG A 12 -17.89 -33.98 -28.85
CA ARG A 12 -17.59 -33.03 -27.76
C ARG A 12 -17.21 -31.60 -28.23
N PRO A 13 -18.07 -30.58 -28.02
CA PRO A 13 -17.86 -29.23 -28.53
C PRO A 13 -17.01 -28.33 -27.62
N LEU A 14 -16.73 -28.67 -26.36
CA LEU A 14 -16.16 -27.71 -25.38
C LEU A 14 -14.63 -27.77 -25.19
N PHE A 15 -14.01 -28.97 -25.17
CA PHE A 15 -12.55 -29.08 -24.96
C PHE A 15 -11.75 -28.31 -26.01
N ARG A 16 -12.09 -28.51 -27.30
CA ARG A 16 -11.36 -27.88 -28.41
C ARG A 16 -11.41 -26.36 -28.34
N PRO A 17 -12.55 -25.67 -28.30
CA PRO A 17 -12.56 -24.22 -28.22
C PRO A 17 -11.81 -23.72 -26.99
N LEU A 18 -12.03 -24.29 -25.80
CA LEU A 18 -11.31 -23.89 -24.59
C LEU A 18 -9.78 -23.97 -24.76
N ALA A 19 -9.28 -25.09 -25.31
CA ALA A 19 -7.85 -25.27 -25.56
C ALA A 19 -7.30 -24.31 -26.63
N HIS A 20 -8.06 -24.02 -27.70
CA HIS A 20 -7.62 -23.08 -28.74
C HIS A 20 -7.63 -21.64 -28.24
N PHE A 21 -8.65 -21.22 -27.48
CA PHE A 21 -8.67 -19.90 -26.86
C PHE A 21 -7.56 -19.76 -25.82
N ALA A 22 -7.33 -20.76 -24.97
CA ALA A 22 -6.21 -20.77 -24.06
C ALA A 22 -4.86 -20.62 -24.80
N ALA A 23 -4.64 -21.41 -25.86
CA ALA A 23 -3.43 -21.32 -26.66
C ALA A 23 -3.27 -19.96 -27.35
N ALA A 24 -4.35 -19.39 -27.89
CA ALA A 24 -4.34 -18.07 -28.51
C ALA A 24 -3.95 -16.98 -27.50
N CYS A 25 -4.51 -17.02 -26.28
CA CYS A 25 -4.15 -16.11 -25.20
C CYS A 25 -2.66 -16.24 -24.83
N LEU A 26 -2.16 -17.45 -24.64
CA LEU A 26 -0.77 -17.68 -24.22
C LEU A 26 0.27 -17.35 -25.32
N ILE A 27 -0.07 -17.57 -26.59
CA ILE A 27 0.74 -17.08 -27.72
C ILE A 27 0.70 -15.55 -27.77
N GLY A 28 -0.48 -14.96 -27.53
CA GLY A 28 -0.67 -13.54 -27.37
C GLY A 28 0.24 -12.95 -26.29
N THR A 29 0.32 -13.58 -25.11
CA THR A 29 1.22 -13.17 -24.02
C THR A 29 2.67 -13.10 -24.50
N LEU A 30 3.19 -14.11 -25.20
CA LEU A 30 4.55 -14.05 -25.73
C LEU A 30 4.75 -12.87 -26.71
N ALA A 31 3.76 -12.62 -27.57
CA ALA A 31 3.84 -11.51 -28.51
C ALA A 31 3.86 -10.15 -27.78
N THR A 32 2.98 -9.96 -26.80
CA THR A 32 2.92 -8.73 -26.00
C THR A 32 4.17 -8.55 -25.13
N ASP A 33 4.72 -9.63 -24.56
CA ASP A 33 5.97 -9.62 -23.80
C ASP A 33 7.16 -9.17 -24.65
N LEU A 34 7.23 -9.64 -25.91
CA LEU A 34 8.27 -9.23 -26.85
C LEU A 34 8.17 -7.75 -27.21
N VAL A 35 6.95 -7.22 -27.36
CA VAL A 35 6.73 -5.79 -27.61
C VAL A 35 7.10 -4.97 -26.38
N TYR A 36 6.67 -5.42 -25.20
CA TYR A 36 7.04 -4.81 -23.93
C TYR A 36 8.55 -4.75 -23.75
N TRP A 37 9.26 -5.86 -23.96
CA TRP A 37 10.71 -5.93 -23.82
C TRP A 37 11.47 -4.94 -24.71
N ARG A 38 10.87 -4.54 -25.85
CA ARG A 38 11.44 -3.55 -26.78
C ARG A 38 11.06 -2.11 -26.46
N THR A 39 9.94 -1.88 -25.78
CA THR A 39 9.33 -0.54 -25.62
C THR A 39 9.34 -0.05 -24.19
N ALA A 40 9.39 -0.95 -23.20
CA ALA A 40 9.14 -0.67 -21.79
C ALA A 40 7.79 0.04 -21.55
N ASP A 41 6.82 -0.12 -22.44
CA ASP A 41 5.50 0.50 -22.32
C ASP A 41 4.57 -0.42 -21.52
N MET A 42 4.12 0.07 -20.36
CA MET A 42 3.32 -0.68 -19.39
C MET A 42 1.98 -1.17 -19.94
N PHE A 43 1.44 -0.55 -21.00
CA PHE A 43 0.25 -1.07 -21.68
C PHE A 43 0.43 -2.53 -22.12
N TRP A 44 1.62 -2.88 -22.63
CA TRP A 44 1.89 -4.25 -23.09
C TRP A 44 2.08 -5.22 -21.93
N ALA A 45 2.64 -4.77 -20.80
CA ALA A 45 2.73 -5.60 -19.60
C ALA A 45 1.34 -5.90 -19.02
N ASP A 46 0.45 -4.90 -18.97
CA ASP A 46 -0.94 -5.09 -18.55
C ASP A 46 -1.68 -6.07 -19.47
N ALA A 47 -1.54 -5.90 -20.79
CA ALA A 47 -2.10 -6.83 -21.78
C ALA A 47 -1.58 -8.27 -21.58
N SER A 48 -0.26 -8.44 -21.39
CA SER A 48 0.35 -9.74 -21.09
C SER A 48 -0.26 -10.37 -19.84
N SER A 49 -0.42 -9.60 -18.75
CA SER A 49 -0.97 -10.07 -17.48
C SER A 49 -2.40 -10.62 -17.61
N TRP A 50 -3.24 -9.96 -18.40
CA TRP A 50 -4.60 -10.43 -18.70
C TRP A 50 -4.60 -11.67 -19.57
N LEU A 51 -3.82 -11.67 -20.65
CA LEU A 51 -3.73 -12.79 -21.57
C LEU A 51 -3.24 -14.06 -20.89
N VAL A 52 -2.21 -13.96 -20.04
CA VAL A 52 -1.67 -15.13 -19.34
C VAL A 52 -2.66 -15.66 -18.31
N THR A 53 -3.36 -14.77 -17.61
CA THR A 53 -4.37 -15.16 -16.59
C THR A 53 -5.58 -15.83 -17.23
N ILE A 54 -6.14 -15.24 -18.30
CA ILE A 54 -7.26 -15.84 -19.04
C ILE A 54 -6.83 -17.16 -19.67
N GLY A 55 -5.63 -17.20 -20.27
CA GLY A 55 -5.03 -18.41 -20.82
C GLY A 55 -4.90 -19.53 -19.79
N PHE A 56 -4.46 -19.20 -18.57
CA PHE A 56 -4.38 -20.12 -17.45
C PHE A 56 -5.74 -20.68 -17.05
N MET A 57 -6.73 -19.80 -16.84
CA MET A 57 -8.09 -20.21 -16.43
C MET A 57 -8.74 -21.14 -17.46
N LEU A 58 -8.68 -20.77 -18.74
CA LEU A 58 -9.21 -21.59 -19.84
C LEU A 58 -8.42 -22.90 -19.99
N GLY A 59 -7.09 -22.85 -19.81
CA GLY A 59 -6.22 -24.03 -19.82
C GLY A 59 -6.55 -25.02 -18.71
N MET A 60 -6.80 -24.54 -17.48
CA MET A 60 -7.23 -25.37 -16.35
C MET A 60 -8.58 -26.04 -16.63
N LEU A 61 -9.55 -25.30 -17.18
CA LEU A 61 -10.85 -25.86 -17.55
C LEU A 61 -10.72 -26.91 -18.67
N ALA A 62 -9.91 -26.62 -19.70
CA ALA A 62 -9.62 -27.58 -20.77
C ALA A 62 -8.94 -28.84 -20.22
N PHE A 63 -7.98 -28.70 -19.31
CA PHE A 63 -7.30 -29.82 -18.67
C PHE A 63 -8.26 -30.67 -17.84
N ALA A 64 -9.13 -30.06 -17.03
CA ALA A 64 -10.12 -30.78 -16.24
C ALA A 64 -11.09 -31.59 -17.14
N VAL A 65 -11.60 -30.97 -18.19
CA VAL A 65 -12.47 -31.65 -19.19
C VAL A 65 -11.72 -32.81 -19.85
N GLY A 66 -10.46 -32.59 -20.24
CA GLY A 66 -9.61 -33.62 -20.85
C GLY A 66 -9.26 -34.76 -19.90
N LEU A 67 -9.03 -34.48 -18.61
CA LEU A 67 -8.69 -35.48 -17.61
C LEU A 67 -9.87 -36.42 -17.32
N ILE A 68 -11.08 -35.86 -17.14
CA ILE A 68 -12.32 -36.65 -17.05
C ILE A 68 -12.45 -37.57 -18.26
N GLU A 69 -12.06 -37.08 -19.43
CA GLU A 69 -12.10 -37.80 -20.68
C GLU A 69 -11.17 -39.01 -20.73
N VAL A 70 -9.92 -38.81 -20.29
CA VAL A 70 -8.91 -39.86 -20.22
C VAL A 70 -9.34 -40.91 -19.19
N VAL A 71 -9.74 -40.50 -17.99
CA VAL A 71 -10.19 -41.38 -16.91
C VAL A 71 -11.42 -42.20 -17.30
N ALA A 72 -12.41 -41.58 -17.97
CA ALA A 72 -13.67 -42.24 -18.28
C ALA A 72 -13.62 -43.18 -19.50
N ARG A 73 -12.61 -43.07 -20.37
CA ARG A 73 -12.62 -43.76 -21.68
C ARG A 73 -11.34 -44.50 -22.06
N ARG A 74 -10.23 -44.35 -21.33
CA ARG A 74 -8.94 -44.98 -21.67
C ARG A 74 -8.12 -45.33 -20.42
N PRO A 75 -7.22 -46.33 -20.47
CA PRO A 75 -6.21 -46.50 -19.44
C PRO A 75 -5.28 -45.28 -19.42
N LEU A 76 -5.18 -44.62 -18.27
CA LEU A 76 -4.25 -43.49 -18.04
C LEU A 76 -2.79 -43.86 -18.34
N LEU A 77 -2.43 -45.12 -18.10
CA LEU A 77 -1.07 -45.66 -18.22
C LEU A 77 -0.67 -46.03 -19.66
N ASP A 78 -1.59 -45.93 -20.63
CA ASP A 78 -1.25 -46.22 -22.02
C ASP A 78 -0.28 -45.14 -22.58
N PRO A 79 0.81 -45.53 -23.26
CA PRO A 79 1.91 -44.63 -23.62
C PRO A 79 1.68 -43.42 -24.55
N PRO A 80 0.49 -43.12 -25.11
CA PRO A 80 0.25 -41.75 -25.58
C PRO A 80 -0.48 -40.86 -24.55
N ASN A 81 -1.15 -41.43 -23.55
CA ASN A 81 -2.03 -40.67 -22.65
C ASN A 81 -1.26 -40.04 -21.47
N TRP A 82 -0.37 -40.78 -20.81
CA TRP A 82 0.38 -40.24 -19.66
C TRP A 82 1.38 -39.14 -20.08
N VAL A 83 2.00 -39.26 -21.25
CA VAL A 83 2.89 -38.23 -21.81
C VAL A 83 2.12 -36.93 -22.07
N TYR A 84 0.90 -37.04 -22.59
CA TYR A 84 0.02 -35.90 -22.83
C TYR A 84 -0.38 -35.20 -21.53
N VAL A 85 -0.78 -35.98 -20.51
CA VAL A 85 -1.12 -35.45 -19.19
C VAL A 85 0.09 -34.78 -18.54
N PHE A 86 1.27 -35.40 -18.63
CA PHE A 86 2.51 -34.86 -18.07
C PHE A 86 2.89 -33.51 -18.71
N VAL A 87 2.90 -33.42 -20.05
CA VAL A 87 3.20 -32.15 -20.74
C VAL A 87 2.14 -31.09 -20.46
N ALA A 88 0.87 -31.47 -20.36
CA ALA A 88 -0.21 -30.54 -19.98
C ALA A 88 -0.01 -29.98 -18.57
N VAL A 89 0.34 -30.83 -17.59
CA VAL A 89 0.64 -30.41 -16.22
C VAL A 89 1.87 -29.49 -16.19
N LEU A 90 2.95 -29.83 -16.89
CA LEU A 90 4.12 -28.96 -16.98
C LEU A 90 3.80 -27.60 -17.61
N THR A 91 2.96 -27.59 -18.65
CA THR A 91 2.50 -26.34 -19.27
C THR A 91 1.70 -25.52 -18.28
N LEU A 92 0.76 -26.12 -17.54
CA LEU A 92 -0.02 -25.41 -16.53
C LEU A 92 0.84 -24.87 -15.39
N ILE A 93 1.88 -25.59 -14.96
CA ILE A 93 2.84 -25.10 -13.97
C ILE A 93 3.60 -23.90 -14.53
N ALA A 94 4.13 -24.00 -15.76
CA ALA A 94 4.83 -22.90 -16.41
C ALA A 94 3.95 -21.64 -16.52
N VAL A 95 2.69 -21.82 -16.96
CA VAL A 95 1.72 -20.74 -17.05
C VAL A 95 1.41 -20.16 -15.67
N PHE A 96 1.20 -21.00 -14.65
CA PHE A 96 0.95 -20.53 -13.29
C PHE A 96 2.08 -19.65 -12.76
N LEU A 97 3.33 -20.11 -12.90
CA LEU A 97 4.51 -19.32 -12.52
C LEU A 97 4.60 -18.02 -13.33
N ASN A 98 4.16 -18.04 -14.59
CA ASN A 98 4.12 -16.87 -15.44
C ASN A 98 3.07 -15.86 -14.96
N VAL A 99 1.88 -16.33 -14.55
CA VAL A 99 0.85 -15.50 -13.91
C VAL A 99 1.43 -14.83 -12.67
N MET A 100 2.11 -15.58 -11.78
CA MET A 100 2.74 -15.01 -10.57
C MET A 100 3.86 -14.02 -10.86
N THR A 101 4.59 -14.20 -11.97
CA THR A 101 5.62 -13.24 -12.38
C THR A 101 4.99 -11.92 -12.85
N HIS A 102 3.91 -12.02 -13.61
CA HIS A 102 3.16 -10.86 -14.13
C HIS A 102 2.35 -10.10 -13.06
N THR A 103 2.25 -10.62 -11.82
CA THR A 103 1.68 -9.84 -10.70
C THR A 103 2.67 -8.86 -10.08
N ARG A 104 3.97 -8.95 -10.37
CA ARG A 104 4.98 -8.02 -9.83
C ARG A 104 4.75 -6.59 -10.31
N ASP A 105 5.13 -5.61 -9.49
CA ASP A 105 5.20 -4.20 -9.83
C ASP A 105 6.52 -3.81 -10.50
N GLY A 106 6.48 -2.66 -11.16
CA GLY A 106 7.59 -2.14 -11.95
C GLY A 106 7.79 -2.89 -13.25
N TRP A 107 8.92 -2.60 -13.88
CA TRP A 107 9.25 -3.02 -15.23
C TRP A 107 9.82 -4.44 -15.35
N THR A 108 9.89 -5.16 -14.23
CA THR A 108 10.38 -6.53 -14.13
C THR A 108 9.27 -7.59 -14.18
N SER A 109 8.00 -7.17 -14.32
CA SER A 109 6.85 -8.08 -14.41
C SER A 109 6.86 -8.96 -15.67
N VAL A 110 7.61 -8.54 -16.70
CA VAL A 110 7.73 -9.25 -17.97
C VAL A 110 9.16 -9.77 -18.18
N ALA A 111 10.19 -8.94 -18.13
CA ALA A 111 11.55 -9.35 -18.52
C ALA A 111 12.54 -9.31 -17.34
N PRO A 112 13.46 -10.30 -17.23
CA PRO A 112 13.65 -11.43 -18.13
C PRO A 112 12.75 -12.65 -17.87
N GLU A 113 12.22 -12.83 -16.65
CA GLU A 113 11.60 -14.09 -16.23
C GLU A 113 10.28 -14.41 -16.94
N GLY A 114 9.35 -13.45 -17.00
CA GLY A 114 8.04 -13.62 -17.64
C GLY A 114 8.14 -13.96 -19.13
N LEU A 115 9.01 -13.25 -19.85
CA LEU A 115 9.30 -13.49 -21.26
C LEU A 115 9.88 -14.90 -21.48
N GLY A 116 10.77 -15.34 -20.58
CA GLY A 116 11.30 -16.70 -20.58
C GLY A 116 10.21 -17.75 -20.38
N LEU A 117 9.31 -17.53 -19.41
CA LEU A 117 8.19 -18.42 -19.12
C LEU A 117 7.16 -18.46 -20.27
N SER A 118 6.88 -17.32 -20.91
CA SER A 118 6.03 -17.23 -22.09
C SER A 118 6.61 -18.02 -23.27
N ALA A 119 7.91 -17.85 -23.55
CA ALA A 119 8.60 -18.59 -24.61
C ALA A 119 8.60 -20.11 -24.35
N MET A 120 8.87 -20.51 -23.11
CA MET A 120 8.81 -21.92 -22.69
C MET A 120 7.40 -22.50 -22.83
N THR A 121 6.37 -21.74 -22.44
CA THR A 121 4.97 -22.16 -22.55
C THR A 121 4.59 -22.41 -24.01
N VAL A 122 4.92 -21.48 -24.92
CA VAL A 122 4.66 -21.64 -26.36
C VAL A 122 5.43 -22.83 -26.93
N ALA A 123 6.69 -23.03 -26.52
CA ALA A 123 7.45 -24.20 -26.91
C ALA A 123 6.74 -25.51 -26.50
N LEU A 124 6.38 -25.65 -25.22
CA LEU A 124 5.65 -26.82 -24.69
C LEU A 124 4.35 -27.10 -25.45
N MET A 125 3.59 -26.05 -25.78
CA MET A 125 2.37 -26.18 -26.60
C MET A 125 2.64 -26.67 -28.03
N LEU A 126 3.75 -26.26 -28.66
CA LEU A 126 4.16 -26.76 -29.98
C LEU A 126 4.69 -28.20 -29.96
N PHE A 127 5.10 -28.71 -28.81
CA PHE A 127 5.44 -30.14 -28.61
C PHE A 127 4.19 -31.03 -28.51
N PHE A 128 3.06 -30.48 -28.07
CA PHE A 128 1.80 -31.17 -27.80
C PHE A 128 1.24 -32.02 -28.98
N PRO A 129 1.21 -31.55 -30.25
CA PRO A 129 0.70 -32.33 -31.38
C PRO A 129 1.59 -33.51 -31.78
N ARG A 130 2.85 -33.53 -31.35
CA ARG A 130 3.85 -34.55 -31.73
C ARG A 130 3.88 -35.76 -30.78
N GLY A 131 3.15 -35.74 -29.67
CA GLY A 131 3.13 -36.79 -28.65
C GLY A 131 2.74 -38.19 -29.18
N ARG A 132 1.88 -38.28 -30.20
CA ARG A 132 1.53 -39.58 -30.84
C ARG A 132 2.68 -40.20 -31.63
N ALA A 133 3.56 -39.39 -32.21
CA ALA A 133 4.75 -39.85 -32.91
C ALA A 133 5.89 -40.16 -31.92
N LEU A 134 5.93 -39.46 -30.79
CA LEU A 134 6.92 -39.62 -29.73
C LEU A 134 6.65 -40.85 -28.83
N ALA A 135 5.39 -41.18 -28.58
CA ALA A 135 4.95 -42.39 -27.89
C ALA A 135 5.37 -43.71 -28.59
N ARG A 136 5.79 -43.62 -29.86
CA ARG A 136 6.36 -44.73 -30.64
C ARG A 136 7.88 -44.82 -30.56
N ARG A 137 8.55 -43.86 -29.90
CA ARG A 137 10.00 -43.84 -29.70
C ARG A 137 10.37 -44.52 -28.38
N PRO A 138 11.57 -45.12 -28.26
CA PRO A 138 11.96 -45.85 -27.06
C PRO A 138 11.89 -44.95 -25.82
N PRO A 139 11.45 -45.48 -24.64
CA PRO A 139 11.19 -44.70 -23.44
C PRO A 139 12.34 -43.78 -23.01
N GLY A 140 13.59 -44.24 -23.17
CA GLY A 140 14.79 -43.45 -22.82
C GLY A 140 14.97 -42.19 -23.66
N MET A 141 14.48 -42.16 -24.90
CA MET A 141 14.58 -41.00 -25.77
C MET A 141 13.49 -39.96 -25.51
N VAL A 142 12.30 -40.43 -25.12
CA VAL A 142 11.22 -39.57 -24.62
C VAL A 142 11.64 -38.92 -23.31
N LEU A 143 12.23 -39.70 -22.40
CA LEU A 143 12.77 -39.21 -21.14
C LEU A 143 13.87 -38.17 -21.39
N ALA A 144 14.86 -38.44 -22.25
CA ALA A 144 15.91 -37.49 -22.57
C ALA A 144 15.39 -36.17 -23.17
N MET A 145 14.36 -36.19 -24.03
CA MET A 145 13.76 -34.97 -24.59
C MET A 145 12.95 -34.17 -23.55
N LEU A 146 12.22 -34.86 -22.68
CA LEU A 146 11.52 -34.23 -21.55
C LEU A 146 12.52 -33.66 -20.53
N THR A 147 13.63 -34.35 -20.30
CA THR A 147 14.74 -33.84 -19.47
C THR A 147 15.36 -32.61 -20.11
N VAL A 148 15.64 -32.60 -21.42
CA VAL A 148 16.17 -31.40 -22.11
C VAL A 148 15.20 -30.22 -22.05
N LEU A 149 13.89 -30.44 -22.19
CA LEU A 149 12.87 -29.40 -22.02
C LEU A 149 12.75 -28.89 -20.57
N ALA A 150 12.95 -29.77 -19.59
CA ALA A 150 12.97 -29.42 -18.17
C ALA A 150 14.29 -28.76 -17.73
N THR A 151 15.43 -29.08 -18.38
CA THR A 151 16.77 -28.57 -18.04
C THR A 151 17.20 -27.38 -18.90
N SER A 152 16.53 -27.07 -20.02
CA SER A 152 16.73 -25.82 -20.77
C SER A 152 16.05 -24.61 -20.11
N ALA A 153 15.30 -24.83 -19.03
CA ALA A 153 14.75 -23.77 -18.21
C ALA A 153 15.80 -23.37 -17.16
N PRO A 154 16.10 -22.08 -16.97
CA PRO A 154 16.84 -21.63 -15.80
C PRO A 154 15.92 -21.75 -14.57
N PHE A 155 15.63 -22.97 -14.13
CA PHE A 155 15.02 -23.22 -12.83
C PHE A 155 16.10 -23.13 -11.75
N ALA A 156 16.65 -21.93 -11.58
CA ALA A 156 17.29 -21.54 -10.33
C ALA A 156 16.23 -21.01 -9.38
N PHE A 157 15.14 -21.77 -9.16
CA PHE A 157 14.23 -21.50 -8.05
C PHE A 157 14.87 -22.08 -6.80
N ALA A 158 15.81 -21.34 -6.23
CA ALA A 158 16.15 -21.55 -4.85
C ALA A 158 14.89 -21.23 -4.03
N LEU A 159 14.20 -22.25 -3.52
CA LEU A 159 13.49 -22.10 -2.25
C LEU A 159 14.58 -21.76 -1.23
N LYS A 160 15.00 -20.50 -1.16
CA LYS A 160 15.68 -19.98 0.01
C LYS A 160 14.62 -19.92 1.10
N HIS A 161 14.47 -21.03 1.81
CA HIS A 161 13.88 -21.03 3.14
C HIS A 161 15.02 -20.95 4.13
N ALA A 162 15.31 -19.72 4.56
CA ALA A 162 16.03 -19.45 5.79
C ALA A 162 15.78 -17.98 6.15
N ASP A 163 14.60 -17.69 6.73
CA ASP A 163 14.43 -16.48 7.54
C ASP A 163 15.35 -16.62 8.75
N ALA A 164 16.61 -16.18 8.62
CA ALA A 164 17.31 -15.72 9.80
C ALA A 164 16.49 -14.52 10.30
N ALA A 165 16.01 -14.58 11.54
CA ALA A 165 15.21 -13.50 12.13
C ALA A 165 15.94 -12.17 11.94
N PHE A 166 15.43 -11.33 11.05
CA PHE A 166 16.00 -10.03 10.76
C PHE A 166 15.66 -9.09 11.91
N ASP A 167 16.67 -8.47 12.52
CA ASP A 167 16.45 -7.53 13.61
C ASP A 167 15.91 -6.21 13.06
N LEU A 168 14.59 -6.00 13.16
CA LEU A 168 13.92 -4.77 12.73
C LEU A 168 14.46 -3.52 13.43
N SER A 169 14.98 -3.65 14.66
CA SER A 169 15.55 -2.52 15.39
C SER A 169 16.84 -1.99 14.76
N SER A 170 17.53 -2.82 13.96
CA SER A 170 18.69 -2.42 13.16
C SER A 170 18.33 -1.45 12.02
N GLN A 171 17.05 -1.37 11.64
CA GLN A 171 16.58 -0.40 10.65
C GLN A 171 16.14 0.93 11.26
N ILE A 172 15.96 1.04 12.57
CA ILE A 172 15.48 2.29 13.17
C ILE A 172 16.66 3.25 13.32
N GLY A 173 16.55 4.48 12.82
CA GLY A 173 17.61 5.49 12.98
C GLY A 173 18.15 6.10 11.69
N PRO A 174 19.18 6.95 11.78
CA PRO A 174 19.76 7.66 10.63
C PRO A 174 20.60 6.78 9.70
N ASN A 175 21.01 5.59 10.15
CA ASN A 175 21.83 4.65 9.38
C ASN A 175 21.20 3.25 9.44
N PRO A 176 20.08 3.02 8.73
CA PRO A 176 19.39 1.73 8.74
C PRO A 176 20.21 0.64 8.06
N ALA A 177 20.07 -0.60 8.54
CA ALA A 177 20.47 -1.77 7.75
C ALA A 177 19.55 -1.91 6.53
N LEU A 178 20.14 -1.93 5.34
CA LEU A 178 19.44 -2.15 4.06
C LEU A 178 19.88 -3.51 3.50
N PRO A 179 19.10 -4.58 3.73
CA PRO A 179 19.41 -5.88 3.13
C PRO A 179 19.25 -5.82 1.60
N GLU A 180 19.85 -6.77 0.90
CA GLU A 180 19.60 -6.95 -0.54
C GLU A 180 18.13 -7.29 -0.81
N PRO A 181 17.57 -6.90 -1.97
CA PRO A 181 16.20 -7.27 -2.34
C PRO A 181 15.96 -8.78 -2.28
N GLU A 182 14.82 -9.17 -1.71
CA GLU A 182 14.39 -10.56 -1.61
C GLU A 182 13.08 -10.76 -2.40
N PRO A 183 13.15 -10.84 -3.74
CA PRO A 183 11.96 -11.07 -4.56
C PRO A 183 11.49 -12.50 -4.37
N SER A 184 10.25 -12.66 -3.92
CA SER A 184 9.59 -13.96 -3.77
C SER A 184 8.61 -14.22 -4.93
N LEU A 185 8.28 -15.49 -5.18
CA LEU A 185 7.21 -15.85 -6.13
C LEU A 185 5.82 -15.58 -5.54
N LEU A 186 5.67 -15.87 -4.25
CA LEU A 186 4.47 -15.57 -3.49
C LEU A 186 4.78 -14.34 -2.62
N PRO A 187 3.98 -13.27 -2.69
CA PRO A 187 4.25 -12.08 -1.91
C PRO A 187 4.17 -12.41 -0.41
N HIS A 188 5.11 -11.87 0.36
CA HIS A 188 5.08 -11.98 1.81
C HIS A 188 3.96 -11.08 2.30
N MET A 189 2.74 -11.61 2.44
CA MET A 189 1.60 -10.83 2.92
C MET A 189 0.99 -11.47 4.16
N ARG A 190 0.77 -10.65 5.18
CA ARG A 190 -0.04 -10.99 6.33
C ARG A 190 -0.90 -9.79 6.67
N LEU A 191 -2.21 -9.98 6.60
CA LEU A 191 -3.16 -8.95 7.01
C LEU A 191 -3.62 -9.25 8.42
N ALA A 192 -3.47 -8.25 9.28
CA ALA A 192 -4.12 -8.28 10.57
C ALA A 192 -5.63 -8.19 10.35
N LYS A 193 -6.33 -9.30 10.57
CA LYS A 193 -7.80 -9.31 10.59
C LYS A 193 -8.29 -8.30 11.62
N VAL A 194 -9.26 -7.47 11.25
CA VAL A 194 -9.82 -6.48 12.17
C VAL A 194 -10.85 -7.12 13.09
N VAL A 195 -10.67 -6.95 14.40
CA VAL A 195 -11.58 -7.44 15.46
C VAL A 195 -12.16 -6.32 16.31
N GLY A 196 -11.59 -5.11 16.23
CA GLY A 196 -12.01 -3.97 17.05
C GLY A 196 -11.62 -4.11 18.53
N TRP A 197 -11.95 -3.10 19.32
CA TRP A 197 -11.76 -3.11 20.78
C TRP A 197 -12.95 -3.77 21.48
N GLY A 198 -12.68 -4.69 22.40
CA GLY A 198 -13.69 -5.21 23.32
C GLY A 198 -14.15 -4.17 24.36
N GLU A 199 -15.20 -4.49 25.11
CA GLU A 199 -15.70 -3.62 26.18
C GLU A 199 -14.61 -3.37 27.25
N GLY A 200 -14.27 -2.09 27.46
CA GLY A 200 -13.22 -1.68 28.40
C GLY A 200 -11.79 -1.98 27.96
N GLU A 201 -11.58 -2.63 26.82
CA GLU A 201 -10.24 -2.79 26.24
C GLU A 201 -9.71 -1.44 25.77
N LYS A 202 -8.39 -1.28 25.88
CA LYS A 202 -7.68 -0.07 25.46
C LYS A 202 -6.23 -0.41 25.09
N PRO A 203 -5.56 0.45 24.30
CA PRO A 203 -4.13 0.30 24.03
C PRO A 203 -3.30 0.31 25.33
N GLU A 204 -2.11 -0.25 25.23
CA GLU A 204 -1.08 -0.16 26.27
C GLU A 204 -0.27 1.12 26.08
N VAL A 205 0.24 1.69 27.18
CA VAL A 205 1.07 2.90 27.13
C VAL A 205 2.35 2.74 27.93
N ALA A 206 3.38 3.46 27.50
CA ALA A 206 4.66 3.52 28.19
C ALA A 206 4.52 4.01 29.65
N PRO A 207 5.45 3.63 30.55
CA PRO A 207 5.40 4.02 31.96
C PRO A 207 5.27 5.53 32.18
N GLY A 208 4.44 5.91 33.16
CA GLY A 208 4.18 7.33 33.51
C GLY A 208 3.08 7.99 32.66
N LEU A 209 2.51 7.27 31.70
CA LEU A 209 1.37 7.71 30.89
C LEU A 209 0.10 6.99 31.32
N ALA A 210 -1.03 7.57 30.93
CA ALA A 210 -2.32 6.93 31.03
C ALA A 210 -3.19 7.31 29.83
N ILE A 211 -4.03 6.36 29.38
CA ILE A 211 -4.83 6.45 28.16
C ILE A 211 -6.30 6.20 28.46
N ALA A 212 -7.15 7.00 27.83
CA ALA A 212 -8.61 6.85 27.81
C ALA A 212 -9.18 7.21 26.44
N PRO A 213 -10.35 6.66 26.08
CA PRO A 213 -11.05 7.12 24.88
C PRO A 213 -11.58 8.54 25.12
N LEU A 214 -11.31 9.44 24.18
CA LEU A 214 -11.89 10.78 24.14
C LEU A 214 -13.22 10.78 23.37
N ALA A 215 -13.27 10.04 22.27
CA ALA A 215 -14.44 9.85 21.43
C ALA A 215 -14.45 8.45 20.84
N GLN A 216 -15.63 7.87 20.68
CA GLN A 216 -15.85 6.54 20.09
C GLN A 216 -17.02 6.61 19.10
N ASN A 217 -17.21 5.53 18.32
CA ASN A 217 -18.26 5.38 17.30
C ASN A 217 -18.10 6.35 16.11
N LEU A 218 -16.86 6.76 15.84
CA LEU A 218 -16.49 7.51 14.64
C LEU A 218 -16.52 6.60 13.41
N GLN A 219 -16.33 7.15 12.22
CA GLN A 219 -16.37 6.45 10.94
C GLN A 219 -15.03 6.61 10.23
N HIS A 220 -14.09 5.70 10.50
CA HIS A 220 -12.71 5.77 10.00
C HIS A 220 -12.04 7.13 10.30
N PRO A 221 -11.84 7.51 11.57
CA PRO A 221 -11.13 8.73 11.91
C PRO A 221 -9.67 8.68 11.39
N ARG A 222 -9.28 9.70 10.62
CA ARG A 222 -7.98 9.82 9.95
C ARG A 222 -7.11 10.87 10.64
N SER A 223 -7.18 12.11 10.18
CA SER A 223 -6.40 13.22 10.74
C SER A 223 -7.13 13.92 11.87
N LEU A 224 -6.36 14.55 12.75
CA LEU A 224 -6.84 15.39 13.84
C LEU A 224 -6.29 16.81 13.66
N ALA A 225 -7.13 17.81 13.85
CA ALA A 225 -6.69 19.21 13.92
C ALA A 225 -7.18 19.83 15.23
N VAL A 226 -6.25 20.36 16.02
CA VAL A 226 -6.57 21.05 17.28
C VAL A 226 -6.65 22.55 17.00
N LEU A 227 -7.82 23.14 17.26
CA LEU A 227 -8.09 24.55 17.03
C LEU A 227 -7.58 25.41 18.19
N PRO A 228 -7.33 26.72 17.98
CA PRO A 228 -6.82 27.61 19.03
C PRO A 228 -7.72 27.73 20.28
N ASN A 229 -9.01 27.46 20.15
CA ASN A 229 -9.97 27.45 21.26
C ASN A 229 -10.05 26.10 22.00
N GLY A 230 -9.21 25.13 21.63
CA GLY A 230 -9.17 23.79 22.25
C GLY A 230 -10.13 22.77 21.66
N ASP A 231 -10.97 23.18 20.71
CA ASP A 231 -11.79 22.24 19.94
C ASP A 231 -10.91 21.32 19.08
N ILE A 232 -11.35 20.08 18.89
CA ILE A 232 -10.64 19.09 18.08
C ILE A 232 -11.53 18.71 16.89
N LEU A 233 -11.01 18.87 15.69
CA LEU A 233 -11.62 18.40 14.45
C LEU A 233 -11.09 17.01 14.13
N VAL A 234 -12.01 16.07 13.94
CA VAL A 234 -11.73 14.68 13.56
C VAL A 234 -12.19 14.47 12.14
N VAL A 235 -11.27 14.17 11.24
CA VAL A 235 -11.58 13.87 9.84
C VAL A 235 -12.00 12.41 9.72
N GLU A 236 -13.22 12.14 9.28
CA GLU A 236 -13.76 10.81 9.03
C GLU A 236 -13.81 10.59 7.52
N ALA A 237 -13.01 9.64 7.00
CA ALA A 237 -12.88 9.49 5.55
C ALA A 237 -12.60 8.06 5.09
N VAL A 238 -13.08 7.76 3.89
CA VAL A 238 -12.84 6.51 3.18
C VAL A 238 -12.30 6.79 1.78
N ALA A 239 -11.63 5.80 1.19
CA ALA A 239 -11.12 5.91 -0.17
C ALA A 239 -12.24 6.21 -1.20
N PRO A 240 -11.95 6.94 -2.28
CA PRO A 240 -12.87 7.14 -3.39
C PRO A 240 -13.37 5.81 -3.97
N LYS A 241 -14.60 5.77 -4.48
CA LYS A 241 -15.14 4.57 -5.14
C LYS A 241 -14.64 4.48 -6.58
N GLY A 242 -14.44 3.24 -7.05
CA GLY A 242 -14.28 2.96 -8.48
C GLY A 242 -12.85 3.02 -9.00
N HIS A 243 -11.89 2.44 -8.27
CA HIS A 243 -10.53 2.28 -8.78
C HIS A 243 -10.54 1.51 -10.11
N PRO A 244 -9.87 2.03 -11.16
CA PRO A 244 -9.73 1.30 -12.42
C PRO A 244 -8.94 0.00 -12.20
N ILE A 245 -9.39 -1.07 -12.85
CA ILE A 245 -8.71 -2.37 -12.82
C ILE A 245 -7.77 -2.40 -14.03
N HIS A 246 -6.47 -2.37 -13.77
CA HIS A 246 -5.44 -2.43 -14.80
C HIS A 246 -4.96 -3.86 -15.01
N ARG A 247 -4.77 -4.60 -13.92
CA ARG A 247 -4.23 -5.96 -13.91
C ARG A 247 -5.18 -6.91 -13.17
N PRO A 248 -5.15 -8.22 -13.48
CA PRO A 248 -5.95 -9.21 -12.73
C PRO A 248 -5.68 -9.22 -11.23
N LYS A 249 -4.45 -8.85 -10.80
CA LYS A 249 -4.10 -8.77 -9.38
C LYS A 249 -4.93 -7.74 -8.62
N ASP A 250 -5.38 -6.66 -9.28
CA ASP A 250 -6.13 -5.58 -8.64
C ASP A 250 -7.49 -6.08 -8.13
N LEU A 251 -8.09 -7.06 -8.82
CA LEU A 251 -9.31 -7.74 -8.36
C LEU A 251 -9.07 -8.54 -7.07
N VAL A 252 -7.93 -9.22 -7.00
CA VAL A 252 -7.55 -10.04 -5.83
C VAL A 252 -7.20 -9.13 -4.66
N MET A 253 -6.40 -8.08 -4.90
CA MET A 253 -6.04 -7.09 -3.90
C MET A 253 -7.27 -6.35 -3.37
N GLY A 254 -8.20 -5.93 -4.23
CA GLY A 254 -9.44 -5.29 -3.77
C GLY A 254 -10.31 -6.18 -2.87
N LEU A 255 -10.36 -7.49 -3.13
CA LEU A 255 -11.03 -8.44 -2.23
C LEU A 255 -10.30 -8.54 -0.88
N ILE A 256 -8.98 -8.65 -0.92
CA ILE A 256 -8.11 -8.76 0.25
C ILE A 256 -8.17 -7.50 1.13
N GLU A 257 -8.07 -6.32 0.53
CA GLU A 257 -8.20 -5.02 1.20
C GLU A 257 -9.56 -4.90 1.89
N SER A 258 -10.64 -5.34 1.25
CA SER A 258 -11.96 -5.35 1.87
C SER A 258 -11.99 -6.14 3.18
N TRP A 259 -11.24 -7.24 3.29
CA TRP A 259 -11.18 -8.03 4.52
C TRP A 259 -10.38 -7.36 5.63
N ALA A 260 -9.44 -6.48 5.28
CA ALA A 260 -8.61 -5.72 6.22
C ALA A 260 -9.19 -4.34 6.57
N THR A 261 -10.19 -3.85 5.82
CA THR A 261 -10.88 -2.57 6.07
C THR A 261 -12.30 -2.74 6.60
N ASN A 262 -12.91 -3.93 6.51
CA ASN A 262 -14.28 -4.23 6.99
C ASN A 262 -14.37 -4.31 8.53
N GLY A 263 -13.96 -3.25 9.23
CA GLY A 263 -14.12 -3.09 10.67
C GLY A 263 -14.80 -1.77 11.03
N GLY A 264 -16.00 -1.86 11.59
CA GLY A 264 -16.61 -0.83 12.45
C GLY A 264 -17.24 0.41 11.82
N SER A 265 -17.02 0.73 10.54
CA SER A 265 -17.75 1.83 9.87
C SER A 265 -19.10 1.37 9.35
N THR A 266 -20.18 1.92 9.91
CA THR A 266 -21.59 1.58 9.58
C THR A 266 -22.43 2.80 9.20
N GLY A 267 -21.85 4.00 9.27
CA GLY A 267 -22.52 5.27 9.08
C GLY A 267 -21.90 6.15 7.99
N PRO A 268 -22.41 7.39 7.84
CA PRO A 268 -21.88 8.35 6.87
C PRO A 268 -20.42 8.71 7.16
N SER A 269 -19.57 8.68 6.12
CA SER A 269 -18.16 9.10 6.16
C SER A 269 -17.95 10.33 5.23
N ASN A 270 -16.69 10.71 5.00
CA ASN A 270 -16.28 11.92 4.27
C ASN A 270 -16.83 13.20 4.88
N ARG A 271 -16.54 13.37 6.17
CA ARG A 271 -17.01 14.47 7.02
C ARG A 271 -15.96 14.84 8.07
N ILE A 272 -16.18 15.94 8.75
CA ILE A 272 -15.44 16.35 9.94
C ILE A 272 -16.41 16.36 11.11
N THR A 273 -16.01 15.70 12.20
CA THR A 273 -16.68 15.74 13.50
C THR A 273 -15.91 16.67 14.43
N LEU A 274 -16.63 17.57 15.11
CA LEU A 274 -16.11 18.44 16.15
C LEU A 274 -16.22 17.73 17.50
N LEU A 275 -15.11 17.70 18.23
CA LEU A 275 -15.05 17.29 19.64
C LEU A 275 -14.79 18.53 20.51
N ARG A 276 -15.74 18.86 21.37
CA ARG A 276 -15.57 19.91 22.39
C ARG A 276 -15.47 19.30 23.78
N VAL A 277 -14.31 19.43 24.39
CA VAL A 277 -14.03 18.87 25.72
C VAL A 277 -14.65 19.76 26.80
N GLY A 278 -15.54 19.18 27.61
CA GLY A 278 -16.16 19.85 28.75
C GLY A 278 -15.24 19.91 29.99
N PRO A 279 -15.67 20.61 31.06
CA PRO A 279 -14.92 20.69 32.30
C PRO A 279 -14.69 19.34 32.99
N ASP A 280 -15.54 18.35 32.72
CA ASP A 280 -15.45 16.97 33.22
C ASP A 280 -14.49 16.10 32.40
N GLY A 281 -13.78 16.68 31.43
CA GLY A 281 -12.85 15.99 30.55
C GLY A 281 -13.50 15.14 29.46
N LYS A 282 -14.85 15.13 29.36
CA LYS A 282 -15.57 14.39 28.31
C LYS A 282 -15.77 15.25 27.07
N ALA A 283 -15.64 14.65 25.89
CA ALA A 283 -15.89 15.34 24.64
C ALA A 283 -17.35 15.21 24.20
N GLN A 284 -17.98 16.34 23.87
CA GLN A 284 -19.23 16.37 23.10
C GLN A 284 -18.89 16.25 21.61
N GLN A 285 -19.50 15.29 20.93
CA GLN A 285 -19.31 15.06 19.49
C GLN A 285 -20.44 15.74 18.70
N SER A 286 -20.11 16.45 17.62
CA SER A 286 -21.11 17.05 16.73
C SER A 286 -20.61 17.11 15.29
N LEU A 287 -21.53 17.03 14.32
CA LEU A 287 -21.19 17.11 12.91
C LEU A 287 -20.80 18.53 12.52
N PHE A 288 -19.55 18.72 12.12
CA PHE A 288 -18.99 20.03 11.82
C PHE A 288 -19.08 20.40 10.34
N LEU A 289 -18.73 19.46 9.45
CA LEU A 289 -18.69 19.67 7.98
C LEU A 289 -18.87 18.32 7.28
N ASP A 290 -19.70 18.20 6.24
CA ASP A 290 -20.16 16.89 5.72
C ASP A 290 -20.25 16.73 4.20
N HIS A 291 -19.90 17.76 3.43
CA HIS A 291 -19.91 17.73 1.97
C HIS A 291 -18.47 17.69 1.42
N LEU A 292 -17.69 16.72 1.91
CA LEU A 292 -16.28 16.55 1.58
C LEU A 292 -16.07 15.36 0.64
N THR A 293 -14.96 15.36 -0.08
CA THR A 293 -14.56 14.28 -1.00
C THR A 293 -13.30 13.62 -0.47
N SER A 294 -13.47 12.49 0.24
CA SER A 294 -12.36 11.72 0.85
C SER A 294 -11.31 12.62 1.53
N PRO A 295 -11.72 13.46 2.50
CA PRO A 295 -10.84 14.45 3.13
C PRO A 295 -9.74 13.80 3.96
N PHE A 296 -8.60 14.47 4.10
CA PHE A 296 -7.53 14.00 5.00
C PHE A 296 -6.89 15.15 5.80
N GLY A 297 -6.12 16.03 5.17
CA GLY A 297 -5.44 17.12 5.87
C GLY A 297 -6.37 18.29 6.20
N VAL A 298 -6.20 18.91 7.38
CA VAL A 298 -6.97 20.09 7.82
C VAL A 298 -6.03 21.11 8.45
N ALA A 299 -6.19 22.39 8.10
CA ALA A 299 -5.46 23.50 8.71
C ALA A 299 -6.38 24.70 8.93
N LEU A 300 -6.19 25.43 10.03
CA LEU A 300 -6.87 26.70 10.28
C LEU A 300 -5.84 27.83 10.20
N VAL A 301 -6.16 28.88 9.44
CA VAL A 301 -5.35 30.10 9.38
C VAL A 301 -6.26 31.32 9.43
N GLY A 302 -6.17 32.11 10.50
CA GLY A 302 -7.06 33.24 10.73
C GLY A 302 -8.52 32.78 10.82
N GLY A 303 -9.39 33.36 9.98
CA GLY A 303 -10.80 33.01 9.88
C GLY A 303 -11.13 32.00 8.77
N ASP A 304 -10.13 31.27 8.25
CA ASP A 304 -10.34 30.31 7.17
C ASP A 304 -9.87 28.91 7.59
N LEU A 305 -10.76 27.93 7.40
CA LEU A 305 -10.45 26.52 7.50
C LEU A 305 -10.14 25.95 6.11
N TYR A 306 -9.06 25.21 6.01
CA TYR A 306 -8.62 24.54 4.80
C TYR A 306 -8.76 23.04 4.98
N VAL A 307 -9.34 22.38 3.98
CA VAL A 307 -9.50 20.93 3.95
C VAL A 307 -8.93 20.40 2.66
N ALA A 308 -7.97 19.50 2.76
CA ALA A 308 -7.43 18.79 1.62
C ALA A 308 -8.31 17.58 1.33
N ASN A 309 -9.22 17.76 0.37
CA ASN A 309 -9.94 16.66 -0.28
C ASN A 309 -8.98 15.91 -1.21
N THR A 310 -9.40 14.74 -1.65
CA THR A 310 -8.59 13.92 -2.57
C THR A 310 -8.29 14.61 -3.90
N ASP A 311 -9.19 15.48 -4.35
CA ASP A 311 -9.22 16.13 -5.67
C ASP A 311 -9.00 17.66 -5.62
N ALA A 312 -9.09 18.28 -4.44
CA ALA A 312 -8.97 19.72 -4.29
C ALA A 312 -8.56 20.14 -2.88
N LEU A 313 -7.87 21.27 -2.79
CA LEU A 313 -7.72 22.01 -1.55
C LEU A 313 -8.88 22.99 -1.44
N MET A 314 -9.74 22.79 -0.45
CA MET A 314 -10.92 23.59 -0.19
C MET A 314 -10.64 24.66 0.87
N ARG A 315 -11.29 25.81 0.75
CA ARG A 315 -11.32 26.88 1.76
C ARG A 315 -12.75 27.10 2.24
N TYR A 316 -12.91 27.24 3.56
CA TYR A 316 -14.17 27.51 4.23
C TYR A 316 -14.04 28.69 5.19
N PRO A 317 -15.01 29.60 5.23
CA PRO A 317 -15.05 30.61 6.29
C PRO A 317 -15.28 29.91 7.64
N TYR A 318 -14.55 30.36 8.65
CA TYR A 318 -14.64 29.86 10.02
C TYR A 318 -14.53 31.01 11.02
N LYS A 319 -15.47 31.07 11.96
CA LYS A 319 -15.35 31.91 13.13
C LYS A 319 -15.07 31.05 14.35
N THR A 320 -14.12 31.48 15.18
CA THR A 320 -13.78 30.77 16.42
C THR A 320 -15.03 30.50 17.26
N GLY A 321 -15.21 29.23 17.61
CA GLY A 321 -16.35 28.76 18.39
C GLY A 321 -17.52 28.21 17.57
N ASP A 322 -17.52 28.39 16.25
CA ASP A 322 -18.52 27.80 15.36
C ASP A 322 -18.60 26.28 15.59
N LEU A 323 -19.83 25.78 15.67
CA LEU A 323 -20.11 24.36 15.89
C LEU A 323 -20.36 23.59 14.59
N ARG A 324 -20.58 24.31 13.48
CA ARG A 324 -20.88 23.77 12.17
C ARG A 324 -20.54 24.79 11.09
N ILE A 325 -20.06 24.33 9.94
CA ILE A 325 -19.89 25.12 8.73
C ILE A 325 -20.97 24.71 7.72
N GLU A 326 -21.85 25.64 7.38
CA GLU A 326 -22.90 25.43 6.36
C GLU A 326 -22.47 25.93 4.96
N SER A 327 -21.42 26.74 4.88
CA SER A 327 -20.87 27.20 3.61
C SER A 327 -20.46 25.99 2.76
N PRO A 328 -20.78 25.96 1.45
CA PRO A 328 -20.32 24.91 0.54
C PRO A 328 -18.80 24.92 0.33
N GLY A 329 -18.12 25.97 0.81
CA GLY A 329 -16.70 26.21 0.59
C GLY A 329 -16.38 26.66 -0.84
N GLU A 330 -15.11 26.95 -1.06
CA GLU A 330 -14.57 27.26 -2.38
C GLU A 330 -13.32 26.42 -2.66
N VAL A 331 -13.12 26.07 -3.93
CA VAL A 331 -11.89 25.41 -4.38
C VAL A 331 -10.78 26.45 -4.41
N LEU A 332 -9.78 26.32 -3.55
CA LEU A 332 -8.59 27.17 -3.57
C LEU A 332 -7.63 26.71 -4.67
N ALA A 333 -7.36 25.41 -4.75
CA ALA A 333 -6.48 24.82 -5.76
C ALA A 333 -6.92 23.39 -6.11
N PRO A 334 -6.83 22.97 -7.38
CA PRO A 334 -7.03 21.57 -7.76
C PRO A 334 -5.86 20.71 -7.24
N LEU A 335 -6.16 19.49 -6.82
CA LEU A 335 -5.16 18.48 -6.43
C LEU A 335 -5.28 17.26 -7.37
N PRO A 336 -4.21 16.47 -7.53
CA PRO A 336 -4.30 15.22 -8.30
C PRO A 336 -5.26 14.22 -7.63
N GLY A 337 -6.41 13.95 -8.26
CA GLY A 337 -7.47 13.07 -7.71
C GLY A 337 -8.09 12.05 -8.68
N GLY A 338 -7.61 11.92 -9.93
CA GLY A 338 -8.15 10.94 -10.88
C GLY A 338 -7.61 11.06 -12.31
N PRO A 339 -7.86 10.09 -13.21
CA PRO A 339 -8.74 8.93 -13.06
C PRO A 339 -8.19 7.80 -12.17
N ILE A 340 -6.87 7.82 -11.89
CA ILE A 340 -6.21 6.95 -10.91
C ILE A 340 -5.88 7.81 -9.69
N ASP A 341 -6.23 7.30 -8.50
CA ASP A 341 -5.92 7.93 -7.22
C ASP A 341 -5.57 6.87 -6.16
N HIS A 342 -4.43 6.20 -6.39
CA HIS A 342 -3.99 5.10 -5.54
C HIS A 342 -3.70 5.59 -4.12
N HIS A 343 -2.79 6.57 -3.96
CA HIS A 343 -2.60 7.29 -2.71
C HIS A 343 -3.51 8.53 -2.65
N TRP A 344 -4.77 8.30 -2.27
CA TRP A 344 -5.83 9.31 -2.25
C TRP A 344 -5.70 10.33 -1.11
N THR A 345 -5.10 9.98 0.03
CA THR A 345 -4.95 10.92 1.16
C THR A 345 -4.04 12.10 0.81
N LYS A 346 -4.47 13.32 1.16
CA LYS A 346 -3.69 14.55 0.97
C LYS A 346 -3.41 15.21 2.33
N SER A 347 -2.16 15.17 2.79
CA SER A 347 -1.75 15.78 4.06
C SER A 347 -1.67 17.31 3.93
N LEU A 348 -1.83 18.05 5.03
CA LEU A 348 -1.91 19.53 4.98
C LEU A 348 -1.29 20.15 6.24
N VAL A 349 -0.43 21.15 6.04
CA VAL A 349 0.04 22.03 7.12
C VAL A 349 0.18 23.47 6.60
N ALA A 350 -0.12 24.46 7.44
CA ALA A 350 0.10 25.86 7.12
C ALA A 350 1.49 26.31 7.56
N SER A 351 2.12 27.17 6.76
CA SER A 351 3.29 27.95 7.16
C SER A 351 3.00 28.77 8.43
N LYS A 352 4.06 29.09 9.19
CA LYS A 352 3.95 29.81 10.47
C LYS A 352 3.29 31.19 10.33
N ASP A 353 3.53 31.88 9.23
CA ASP A 353 2.89 33.18 8.94
C ASP A 353 1.52 33.05 8.27
N GLY A 354 1.12 31.81 7.92
CA GLY A 354 -0.14 31.51 7.27
C GLY A 354 -0.25 31.97 5.81
N SER A 355 0.85 32.38 5.17
CA SER A 355 0.81 32.84 3.77
C SER A 355 0.74 31.67 2.77
N LEU A 356 1.32 30.54 3.16
CA LEU A 356 1.46 29.32 2.37
C LEU A 356 0.84 28.11 3.06
N LEU A 357 0.33 27.17 2.25
CA LEU A 357 -0.15 25.85 2.65
C LEU A 357 0.70 24.79 1.95
N TYR A 358 1.15 23.78 2.69
CA TYR A 358 1.91 22.65 2.16
C TYR A 358 1.02 21.41 2.12
N VAL A 359 0.89 20.81 0.94
CA VAL A 359 0.02 19.66 0.69
C VAL A 359 0.85 18.46 0.27
N GLY A 360 0.83 17.37 1.04
CA GLY A 360 1.47 16.12 0.65
C GLY A 360 0.58 15.33 -0.32
N VAL A 361 1.14 14.94 -1.46
CA VAL A 361 0.45 14.23 -2.53
C VAL A 361 1.19 12.93 -2.83
N GLY A 362 0.56 11.79 -2.52
CA GLY A 362 1.14 10.48 -2.81
C GLY A 362 1.10 10.11 -4.29
N SER A 363 1.98 9.18 -4.66
CA SER A 363 2.08 8.54 -5.98
C SER A 363 0.80 7.81 -6.38
N ASN A 364 0.65 7.54 -7.67
CA ASN A 364 -0.42 6.75 -8.22
C ASN A 364 -0.10 5.26 -8.35
N SER A 365 1.09 4.84 -7.94
CA SER A 365 1.61 3.50 -8.14
C SER A 365 2.64 3.14 -7.08
N ASN A 366 3.10 1.90 -7.07
CA ASN A 366 4.14 1.46 -6.16
C ASN A 366 5.51 2.07 -6.53
N VAL A 367 5.90 1.97 -7.80
CA VAL A 367 7.19 2.38 -8.36
C VAL A 367 7.11 2.97 -9.78
N GLY A 368 5.98 3.60 -10.14
CA GLY A 368 5.77 4.27 -11.42
C GLY A 368 5.09 3.42 -12.49
N GLU A 369 4.67 2.20 -12.16
CA GLU A 369 4.17 1.20 -13.12
C GLU A 369 2.80 1.54 -13.74
N ASN A 370 2.10 2.56 -13.23
CA ASN A 370 0.92 3.13 -13.91
C ASN A 370 1.30 4.17 -15.00
N GLY A 371 2.61 4.31 -15.27
CA GLY A 371 3.19 5.27 -16.20
C GLY A 371 3.60 6.57 -15.50
N LEU A 372 4.79 7.08 -15.82
CA LEU A 372 5.34 8.29 -15.16
C LEU A 372 4.51 9.57 -15.39
N GLU A 373 3.71 9.62 -16.45
CA GLU A 373 2.76 10.73 -16.67
C GLU A 373 1.62 10.71 -15.64
N ALA A 374 1.19 9.54 -15.17
CA ALA A 374 0.20 9.41 -14.11
C ALA A 374 0.73 9.90 -12.75
N GLU A 375 2.05 10.07 -12.63
CA GLU A 375 2.76 10.57 -11.45
C GLU A 375 3.02 12.08 -11.48
N LYS A 376 2.50 12.79 -12.50
CA LYS A 376 2.67 14.23 -12.61
C LYS A 376 2.09 14.95 -11.38
N ASN A 377 2.91 15.77 -10.73
CA ASN A 377 2.61 16.50 -9.49
C ASN A 377 2.25 15.58 -8.30
N ARG A 378 2.63 14.30 -8.36
CA ARG A 378 2.47 13.31 -7.30
C ARG A 378 3.84 12.88 -6.78
N ALA A 379 3.84 12.06 -5.73
CA ALA A 379 5.02 11.73 -4.95
C ALA A 379 5.79 12.99 -4.51
N ALA A 380 5.04 13.98 -4.04
CA ALA A 380 5.50 15.35 -3.90
C ALA A 380 4.80 16.06 -2.74
N ILE A 381 5.41 17.15 -2.30
CA ILE A 381 4.77 18.16 -1.48
C ILE A 381 4.54 19.39 -2.37
N LEU A 382 3.30 19.85 -2.45
CA LEU A 382 2.93 21.08 -3.14
C LEU A 382 2.93 22.25 -2.15
N GLU A 383 3.43 23.40 -2.58
CA GLU A 383 3.29 24.68 -1.85
C GLU A 383 2.22 25.51 -2.56
N VAL A 384 1.22 25.96 -1.81
CA VAL A 384 0.04 26.69 -2.31
C VAL A 384 -0.04 28.05 -1.63
N GLU A 385 -0.10 29.13 -2.42
CA GLU A 385 -0.36 30.49 -1.96
C GLU A 385 -1.81 30.63 -1.50
N ARG A 386 -2.01 30.99 -0.24
CA ARG A 386 -3.34 31.06 0.38
C ARG A 386 -4.23 32.16 -0.21
N ALA A 387 -3.61 33.25 -0.67
CA ALA A 387 -4.31 34.40 -1.23
C ALA A 387 -4.86 34.17 -2.65
N THR A 388 -4.15 33.37 -3.45
CA THR A 388 -4.41 33.26 -4.90
C THR A 388 -4.75 31.85 -5.36
N GLY A 389 -4.41 30.81 -4.57
CA GLY A 389 -4.49 29.41 -4.98
C GLY A 389 -3.40 28.98 -5.95
N ARG A 390 -2.45 29.87 -6.31
CA ARG A 390 -1.28 29.49 -7.13
C ARG A 390 -0.44 28.49 -6.36
N TRP A 391 0.11 27.51 -7.06
CA TRP A 391 0.88 26.45 -6.44
C TRP A 391 2.08 26.04 -7.29
N ARG A 392 3.03 25.37 -6.64
CA ARG A 392 4.19 24.73 -7.26
C ARG A 392 4.55 23.44 -6.53
N VAL A 393 5.37 22.60 -7.17
CA VAL A 393 6.04 21.50 -6.47
C VAL A 393 7.13 22.09 -5.58
N PHE A 394 7.02 21.88 -4.27
CA PHE A 394 8.02 22.28 -3.28
C PHE A 394 9.14 21.24 -3.16
N ALA A 395 8.76 19.96 -3.05
CA ALA A 395 9.68 18.84 -3.03
C ALA A 395 9.07 17.63 -3.75
N SER A 396 9.91 16.73 -4.26
CA SER A 396 9.50 15.59 -5.09
C SER A 396 10.26 14.31 -4.73
N GLY A 397 9.84 13.17 -5.29
CA GLY A 397 10.46 11.87 -5.01
C GLY A 397 10.16 11.33 -3.61
N LEU A 398 9.06 11.80 -3.00
CA LEU A 398 8.53 11.34 -1.72
C LEU A 398 7.31 10.46 -2.03
N ARG A 399 7.42 9.12 -2.03
CA ARG A 399 6.37 8.21 -2.55
C ARG A 399 4.97 8.55 -2.04
N ASN A 400 4.82 8.73 -0.73
CA ASN A 400 3.55 9.07 -0.08
C ASN A 400 3.80 9.86 1.22
N PRO A 401 3.87 11.20 1.18
CA PRO A 401 4.13 12.05 2.35
C PRO A 401 2.85 12.27 3.18
N ASN A 402 2.52 11.31 4.04
CA ASN A 402 1.22 11.25 4.74
C ASN A 402 1.09 12.17 5.95
N GLY A 403 2.20 12.52 6.62
CA GLY A 403 2.19 13.47 7.73
C GLY A 403 3.10 14.64 7.44
N LEU A 404 2.66 15.86 7.77
CA LEU A 404 3.44 17.09 7.63
C LEU A 404 3.39 17.89 8.93
N SER A 405 4.54 18.38 9.38
CA SER A 405 4.61 19.25 10.55
C SER A 405 5.85 20.14 10.49
N PHE A 406 5.76 21.34 11.09
CA PHE A 406 6.92 22.21 11.25
C PHE A 406 7.61 21.92 12.58
N GLU A 407 8.92 21.66 12.51
CA GLU A 407 9.74 21.45 13.70
C GLU A 407 9.89 22.78 14.46
N PRO A 408 9.63 22.81 15.77
CA PRO A 408 9.45 24.06 16.52
C PRO A 408 10.73 24.89 16.74
N GLU A 409 11.91 24.27 16.84
CA GLU A 409 13.16 24.98 17.13
C GLU A 409 13.70 25.71 15.89
N THR A 410 13.68 25.04 14.73
CA THR A 410 14.28 25.51 13.47
C THR A 410 13.25 26.05 12.48
N GLY A 411 11.98 25.67 12.61
CA GLY A 411 10.93 25.97 11.63
C GLY A 411 11.05 25.18 10.33
N ALA A 412 11.86 24.11 10.29
CA ALA A 412 11.95 23.25 9.11
C ALA A 412 10.64 22.46 8.92
N LEU A 413 10.22 22.28 7.67
CA LEU A 413 9.12 21.36 7.33
C LEU A 413 9.64 19.92 7.45
N TRP A 414 8.88 19.04 8.10
CA TRP A 414 9.15 17.61 8.21
C TRP A 414 7.99 16.79 7.69
N THR A 415 8.32 15.59 7.20
CA THR A 415 7.31 14.64 6.72
C THR A 415 7.67 13.21 7.11
N VAL A 416 6.63 12.38 7.29
CA VAL A 416 6.74 10.92 7.28
C VAL A 416 6.28 10.37 5.93
N VAL A 417 6.99 9.38 5.41
CA VAL A 417 6.76 8.82 4.07
C VAL A 417 6.60 7.31 4.15
N ASN A 418 5.56 6.80 3.48
CA ASN A 418 5.41 5.36 3.21
C ASN A 418 6.20 5.01 1.95
N GLU A 419 7.15 4.09 2.05
CA GLU A 419 8.03 3.66 0.97
C GLU A 419 7.46 2.50 0.14
N ARG A 420 8.19 2.13 -0.92
CA ARG A 420 7.76 1.14 -1.92
C ARG A 420 7.73 -0.29 -1.39
N ASP A 421 6.83 -1.04 -2.00
CA ASP A 421 6.56 -2.45 -1.74
C ASP A 421 7.36 -3.37 -2.68
N GLU A 422 7.21 -4.68 -2.48
CA GLU A 422 7.72 -5.77 -3.34
C GLU A 422 9.27 -5.88 -3.51
N LEU A 423 10.06 -5.37 -2.56
CA LEU A 423 11.51 -5.66 -2.47
C LEU A 423 11.89 -6.62 -1.33
N GLY A 424 10.88 -7.19 -0.66
CA GLY A 424 11.02 -8.09 0.47
C GLY A 424 10.42 -7.54 1.76
N PRO A 425 10.32 -8.35 2.82
CA PRO A 425 9.67 -7.96 4.08
C PRO A 425 10.47 -6.96 4.92
N ASN A 426 11.75 -6.74 4.58
CA ASN A 426 12.69 -5.90 5.34
C ASN A 426 13.32 -4.80 4.46
N LEU A 427 12.69 -4.48 3.32
CA LEU A 427 13.09 -3.40 2.42
C LEU A 427 11.84 -2.89 1.69
N VAL A 428 11.58 -1.59 1.53
CA VAL A 428 12.40 -0.40 1.87
C VAL A 428 11.90 0.23 3.19
N PRO A 429 12.78 0.80 4.04
CA PRO A 429 12.34 1.49 5.25
C PRO A 429 11.43 2.69 4.96
N ASP A 430 10.33 2.79 5.70
CA ASP A 430 9.58 4.04 5.84
C ASP A 430 10.43 5.04 6.62
N TYR A 431 10.19 6.34 6.43
CA TYR A 431 11.09 7.35 7.02
C TYR A 431 10.43 8.64 7.45
N LEU A 432 11.14 9.34 8.34
CA LEU A 432 10.92 10.71 8.80
C LEU A 432 12.06 11.59 8.27
N THR A 433 11.76 12.69 7.59
CA THR A 433 12.80 13.57 7.03
C THR A 433 12.38 15.03 7.00
N SER A 434 13.37 15.92 7.13
CA SER A 434 13.28 17.34 6.83
C SER A 434 13.14 17.55 5.32
N VAL A 435 12.22 18.43 4.93
CA VAL A 435 11.87 18.71 3.53
C VAL A 435 12.57 19.98 3.07
N LYS A 436 13.34 19.88 1.98
CA LYS A 436 14.06 21.01 1.38
C LYS A 436 13.34 21.50 0.14
N ASP A 437 13.28 22.82 -0.03
CA ASP A 437 12.77 23.44 -1.26
C ASP A 437 13.60 22.97 -2.48
N GLY A 438 12.92 22.48 -3.51
CA GLY A 438 13.51 21.89 -4.70
C GLY A 438 14.11 20.49 -4.48
N GLY A 439 13.95 19.91 -3.30
CA GLY A 439 14.50 18.60 -2.95
C GLY A 439 13.90 17.45 -3.76
N PHE A 440 14.74 16.48 -4.10
CA PHE A 440 14.33 15.21 -4.73
C PHE A 440 14.77 14.05 -3.84
N TYR A 441 13.84 13.21 -3.38
CA TYR A 441 14.08 12.17 -2.36
C TYR A 441 14.17 10.74 -2.93
N GLY A 442 14.35 10.63 -4.25
CA GLY A 442 14.74 9.38 -4.91
C GLY A 442 13.61 8.66 -5.64
N TRP A 443 12.39 8.62 -5.11
CA TRP A 443 11.30 7.88 -5.75
C TRP A 443 10.99 8.40 -7.17
N PRO A 444 10.72 7.53 -8.17
CA PRO A 444 10.74 6.07 -8.08
C PRO A 444 12.12 5.44 -8.31
N TYR A 445 13.10 6.20 -8.80
CA TYR A 445 14.37 5.68 -9.33
C TYR A 445 15.36 5.16 -8.28
N SER A 446 15.30 5.68 -7.05
CA SER A 446 16.15 5.24 -5.95
C SER A 446 15.42 5.29 -4.62
N TYR A 447 15.98 4.60 -3.63
CA TYR A 447 15.59 4.68 -2.24
C TYR A 447 16.81 5.02 -1.38
N TRP A 448 16.58 5.56 -0.19
CA TRP A 448 17.62 5.90 0.78
C TRP A 448 18.84 6.62 0.16
N GLY A 449 18.58 7.69 -0.60
CA GLY A 449 19.59 8.40 -1.39
C GLY A 449 19.84 7.74 -2.75
N ALA A 450 21.08 7.33 -3.01
CA ALA A 450 21.53 6.86 -4.33
C ALA A 450 21.37 5.34 -4.56
N HIS A 451 20.65 4.60 -3.70
CA HIS A 451 20.44 3.17 -3.91
C HIS A 451 19.42 2.97 -5.04
N VAL A 452 19.89 2.53 -6.20
CA VAL A 452 19.08 2.36 -7.41
C VAL A 452 17.99 1.31 -7.19
N ASP A 453 16.76 1.62 -7.59
CA ASP A 453 15.72 0.61 -7.76
C ASP A 453 15.81 0.02 -9.18
N PRO A 454 16.19 -1.27 -9.33
CA PRO A 454 16.40 -1.86 -10.65
C PRO A 454 15.09 -2.12 -11.42
N ARG A 455 13.93 -1.92 -10.78
CA ARG A 455 12.61 -2.19 -11.38
C ARG A 455 12.08 -1.03 -12.21
N VAL A 456 12.74 0.12 -12.24
CA VAL A 456 12.21 1.32 -12.92
C VAL A 456 12.89 1.53 -14.28
N ALA A 457 12.10 1.73 -15.34
CA ALA A 457 12.59 2.04 -16.68
C ALA A 457 11.86 3.24 -17.32
N PRO A 458 12.55 4.06 -18.13
CA PRO A 458 13.99 4.05 -18.35
C PRO A 458 14.76 4.52 -17.11
N PRO A 459 16.03 4.08 -16.93
CA PRO A 459 16.84 4.51 -15.80
C PRO A 459 17.15 6.00 -15.87
N ARG A 460 17.25 6.65 -14.70
CA ARG A 460 17.58 8.08 -14.56
C ARG A 460 18.77 8.30 -13.63
N PRO A 461 20.00 7.96 -14.06
CA PRO A 461 21.19 8.10 -13.23
C PRO A 461 21.44 9.55 -12.79
N ASP A 462 20.99 10.53 -13.58
CA ASP A 462 21.02 11.95 -13.24
C ASP A 462 20.13 12.29 -12.04
N LEU A 463 18.97 11.64 -11.92
CA LEU A 463 18.05 11.81 -10.79
C LEU A 463 18.53 11.06 -9.55
N VAL A 464 19.06 9.85 -9.72
CA VAL A 464 19.64 9.06 -8.63
C VAL A 464 20.81 9.80 -7.99
N ALA A 465 21.70 10.39 -8.80
CA ALA A 465 22.88 11.09 -8.31
C ALA A 465 22.55 12.35 -7.47
N ARG A 466 21.39 12.97 -7.69
CA ARG A 466 20.93 14.14 -6.91
C ARG A 466 19.96 13.80 -5.78
N ALA A 467 19.60 12.53 -5.61
CA ALA A 467 18.63 12.11 -4.60
C ALA A 467 19.15 12.40 -3.20
N LEU A 468 18.34 13.10 -2.42
CA LEU A 468 18.59 13.38 -1.01
C LEU A 468 18.33 12.10 -0.20
N MET A 469 19.26 11.79 0.70
CA MET A 469 19.07 10.73 1.67
C MET A 469 18.10 11.21 2.76
N PRO A 470 17.06 10.41 3.12
CA PRO A 470 16.21 10.73 4.24
C PRO A 470 16.97 10.79 5.58
N ASP A 471 16.47 11.57 6.53
CA ASP A 471 17.18 11.82 7.79
C ASP A 471 17.07 10.67 8.81
N TYR A 472 15.97 9.91 8.81
CA TYR A 472 15.68 8.92 9.85
C TYR A 472 14.72 7.82 9.38
N SER A 473 15.12 6.56 9.53
CA SER A 473 14.30 5.40 9.20
C SER A 473 13.44 4.97 10.39
N LEU A 474 12.19 4.63 10.09
CA LEU A 474 11.18 4.11 11.01
C LEU A 474 11.05 2.57 10.94
N SER A 475 11.92 1.88 10.18
CA SER A 475 11.79 0.47 9.78
C SER A 475 10.86 0.26 8.57
N SER A 476 10.97 -0.91 7.95
CA SER A 476 10.22 -1.23 6.72
C SER A 476 8.76 -1.56 7.04
N HIS A 477 7.87 -1.00 6.22
CA HIS A 477 6.43 -1.29 6.19
C HIS A 477 5.68 -0.96 7.49
N VAL A 478 6.15 0.01 8.29
CA VAL A 478 5.41 0.47 9.49
C VAL A 478 4.20 1.35 9.15
N ALA A 479 4.16 1.86 7.92
CA ALA A 479 3.10 2.69 7.36
C ALA A 479 2.79 3.95 8.20
N PRO A 480 3.72 4.93 8.27
CA PRO A 480 3.54 6.10 9.12
C PRO A 480 2.55 7.08 8.49
N LEU A 481 1.45 7.40 9.18
CA LEU A 481 0.39 8.27 8.65
C LEU A 481 0.24 9.59 9.43
N GLY A 482 0.67 9.63 10.69
CA GLY A 482 0.57 10.80 11.54
C GLY A 482 1.95 11.32 11.95
N LEU A 483 2.07 12.66 12.06
CA LEU A 483 3.27 13.33 12.54
C LEU A 483 2.89 14.55 13.39
N ALA A 484 3.31 14.58 14.64
CA ALA A 484 3.16 15.76 15.50
C ALA A 484 4.41 15.97 16.35
N PHE A 485 5.00 17.17 16.30
CA PHE A 485 6.02 17.57 17.26
C PHE A 485 5.39 17.82 18.64
N SER A 486 6.11 17.42 19.69
CA SER A 486 5.61 17.54 21.06
C SER A 486 5.27 18.96 21.47
N ASN A 487 5.99 19.97 20.96
CA ASN A 487 5.76 21.40 21.22
C ASN A 487 5.52 21.75 22.71
N GLY A 488 6.27 21.10 23.62
CA GLY A 488 6.09 21.31 25.06
C GLY A 488 4.87 20.60 25.66
N ALA A 489 4.42 19.51 25.04
CA ALA A 489 3.39 18.61 25.57
C ALA A 489 3.55 18.38 27.08
N GLY A 490 2.43 18.35 27.80
CA GLY A 490 2.34 18.13 29.25
C GLY A 490 2.67 16.70 29.68
N LEU A 491 3.39 15.96 28.83
CA LEU A 491 3.83 14.59 29.03
C LEU A 491 5.14 14.55 29.84
N PRO A 492 5.53 13.37 30.35
CA PRO A 492 6.83 13.18 31.01
C PRO A 492 8.00 13.77 30.23
N GLU A 493 9.04 14.23 30.94
CA GLU A 493 10.15 15.01 30.38
C GLU A 493 10.78 14.39 29.13
N ARG A 494 10.92 13.06 29.10
CA ARG A 494 11.45 12.31 27.95
C ARG A 494 10.72 12.59 26.63
N TYR A 495 9.45 12.99 26.68
CA TYR A 495 8.61 13.25 25.50
C TYR A 495 8.49 14.73 25.13
N ARG A 496 9.20 15.64 25.81
CA ARG A 496 9.05 17.08 25.58
C ARG A 496 9.71 17.58 24.29
N LYS A 497 10.75 16.89 23.81
CA LYS A 497 11.54 17.27 22.63
C LYS A 497 11.63 16.12 21.63
N GLY A 498 10.75 16.13 20.66
CA GLY A 498 10.69 15.09 19.64
C GLY A 498 9.41 15.11 18.85
N ALA A 499 9.21 14.05 18.09
CA ALA A 499 8.05 13.87 17.23
C ALA A 499 7.34 12.55 17.57
N PHE A 500 6.03 12.61 17.70
CA PHE A 500 5.17 11.44 17.72
C PHE A 500 4.81 11.03 16.28
N VAL A 501 4.85 9.74 16.01
CA VAL A 501 4.54 9.14 14.72
C VAL A 501 3.49 8.05 14.90
N GLY A 502 2.36 8.17 14.21
CA GLY A 502 1.34 7.12 14.15
C GLY A 502 1.69 6.10 13.06
N GLU A 503 2.00 4.87 13.45
CA GLU A 503 2.37 3.75 12.57
C GLU A 503 1.18 2.81 12.37
N HIS A 504 0.52 2.92 11.20
CA HIS A 504 -0.72 2.22 10.87
C HIS A 504 -0.56 0.70 10.78
N GLY A 505 0.65 0.26 10.47
CA GLY A 505 1.07 -1.12 10.49
C GLY A 505 1.02 -1.84 9.15
N SER A 506 1.94 -2.79 9.00
CA SER A 506 2.25 -3.49 7.75
C SER A 506 1.14 -4.42 7.26
N TRP A 507 1.09 -4.63 5.94
CA TRP A 507 0.38 -5.75 5.31
C TRP A 507 1.30 -6.63 4.44
N ASN A 508 2.37 -6.04 3.90
CA ASN A 508 3.29 -6.65 2.94
C ASN A 508 4.52 -7.30 3.62
N ARG A 509 4.30 -8.06 4.70
CA ARG A 509 5.32 -8.92 5.33
C ARG A 509 4.69 -10.08 6.10
N GLY A 510 5.45 -11.14 6.38
CA GLY A 510 4.98 -12.32 7.12
C GLY A 510 4.84 -12.10 8.64
N GLU A 511 5.81 -11.41 9.24
CA GLU A 511 5.70 -10.88 10.61
C GLU A 511 5.14 -9.46 10.53
N LEU A 512 4.26 -9.04 11.44
CA LEU A 512 3.67 -7.69 11.39
C LEU A 512 4.64 -6.64 11.99
N ASN A 513 4.69 -5.44 11.40
CA ASN A 513 5.46 -4.28 11.90
C ASN A 513 4.53 -3.07 12.09
N GLY A 514 4.92 -2.11 12.92
CA GLY A 514 4.11 -0.93 13.23
C GLY A 514 3.00 -1.21 14.24
N TYR A 515 1.76 -0.76 13.95
CA TYR A 515 0.61 -0.87 14.85
C TYR A 515 0.85 -0.23 16.23
N LYS A 516 1.39 0.99 16.22
CA LYS A 516 1.80 1.70 17.43
C LYS A 516 1.92 3.20 17.21
N VAL A 517 2.08 3.93 18.30
CA VAL A 517 2.58 5.31 18.25
C VAL A 517 4.00 5.31 18.79
N ALA A 518 4.94 5.74 17.96
CA ALA A 518 6.35 5.88 18.29
C ALA A 518 6.70 7.34 18.61
N PHE A 519 7.74 7.53 19.41
CA PHE A 519 8.34 8.84 19.68
C PHE A 519 9.80 8.85 19.22
N VAL A 520 10.15 9.78 18.35
CA VAL A 520 11.53 10.02 17.92
C VAL A 520 12.06 11.22 18.72
N PRO A 521 13.09 11.05 19.58
CA PRO A 521 13.66 12.17 20.33
C PRO A 521 14.43 13.12 19.40
N PHE A 522 14.33 14.42 19.66
CA PHE A 522 15.00 15.47 18.89
C PHE A 522 15.91 16.32 19.77
N ASN A 523 17.02 16.78 19.18
CA ASN A 523 17.91 17.77 19.75
C ASN A 523 18.44 18.70 18.64
N GLY A 524 18.29 20.01 18.81
CA GLY A 524 18.73 21.00 17.82
C GLY A 524 18.02 20.84 16.47
N GLY A 525 16.72 20.56 16.51
CA GLY A 525 15.88 20.31 15.33
C GLY A 525 16.21 19.05 14.51
N ARG A 526 16.93 18.08 15.08
CA ARG A 526 17.26 16.79 14.43
C ARG A 526 16.99 15.58 15.32
N PRO A 527 16.65 14.42 14.76
CA PRO A 527 16.57 13.16 15.49
C PRO A 527 17.87 12.86 16.26
N SER A 528 17.76 12.47 17.53
CA SER A 528 18.91 12.34 18.44
C SER A 528 19.03 10.98 19.14
N GLY A 529 18.21 9.99 18.76
CA GLY A 529 18.19 8.67 19.38
C GLY A 529 17.28 7.70 18.64
N LYS A 530 17.17 6.46 19.16
CA LYS A 530 16.23 5.46 18.65
C LYS A 530 14.78 5.88 18.96
N ALA A 531 13.85 5.41 18.15
CA ALA A 531 12.44 5.62 18.37
C ALA A 531 11.99 4.79 19.59
N GLU A 532 11.10 5.36 20.39
CA GLU A 532 10.57 4.76 21.60
C GLU A 532 9.08 4.46 21.41
N ASP A 533 8.64 3.26 21.80
CA ASP A 533 7.22 2.92 21.75
C ASP A 533 6.47 3.67 22.86
N VAL A 534 5.44 4.44 22.47
CA VAL A 534 4.62 5.24 23.39
C VAL A 534 3.28 4.57 23.66
N VAL A 535 2.64 4.09 22.60
CA VAL A 535 1.33 3.42 22.66
C VAL A 535 1.36 2.17 21.79
N THR A 536 1.04 1.01 22.39
CA THR A 536 1.07 -0.33 21.78
C THR A 536 -0.23 -1.07 22.08
N GLY A 537 -0.31 -2.38 21.76
CA GLY A 537 -1.50 -3.19 22.07
C GLY A 537 -2.63 -3.09 21.04
N PHE A 538 -2.41 -2.37 19.93
CA PHE A 538 -3.31 -2.32 18.78
C PHE A 538 -3.48 -3.69 18.08
N LEU A 539 -2.51 -4.59 18.24
CA LEU A 539 -2.62 -6.01 17.90
C LEU A 539 -2.89 -6.83 19.16
N ASN A 540 -3.76 -7.83 19.06
CA ASN A 540 -3.91 -8.84 20.11
C ASN A 540 -2.82 -9.92 20.01
N ALA A 541 -2.83 -10.87 20.96
CA ALA A 541 -1.82 -11.95 21.02
C ALA A 541 -1.86 -12.88 19.79
N GLN A 542 -2.95 -12.88 19.03
CA GLN A 542 -3.12 -13.66 17.79
C GLN A 542 -2.64 -12.88 16.54
N GLY A 543 -2.27 -11.61 16.69
CA GLY A 543 -1.91 -10.71 15.59
C GLY A 543 -3.13 -10.18 14.82
N GLU A 544 -4.31 -10.17 15.44
CA GLU A 544 -5.50 -9.50 14.91
C GLU A 544 -5.53 -8.03 15.37
N ALA A 545 -5.99 -7.13 14.52
CA ALA A 545 -6.03 -5.69 14.78
C ALA A 545 -7.28 -5.29 15.57
N ARG A 546 -7.07 -4.75 16.77
CA ARG A 546 -8.10 -4.05 17.55
C ARG A 546 -8.26 -2.60 17.11
N GLY A 547 -7.17 -1.98 16.69
CA GLY A 547 -7.11 -0.63 16.17
C GLY A 547 -5.90 -0.44 15.25
N ARG A 548 -5.83 0.70 14.56
CA ARG A 548 -4.68 1.10 13.73
C ARG A 548 -4.50 2.62 13.81
N PRO A 549 -3.39 3.11 14.38
CA PRO A 549 -3.19 4.54 14.57
C PRO A 549 -2.93 5.26 13.23
N VAL A 550 -3.55 6.42 13.04
CA VAL A 550 -3.43 7.28 11.85
C VAL A 550 -2.86 8.65 12.25
N GLY A 551 -3.71 9.66 12.41
CA GLY A 551 -3.32 11.00 12.79
C GLY A 551 -2.98 11.08 14.28
N VAL A 552 -1.95 11.87 14.59
CA VAL A 552 -1.58 12.23 15.97
C VAL A 552 -1.53 13.75 16.10
N ALA A 553 -1.90 14.26 17.27
CA ALA A 553 -1.87 15.70 17.58
C ALA A 553 -1.64 15.91 19.07
N VAL A 554 -1.16 17.09 19.47
CA VAL A 554 -1.08 17.49 20.88
C VAL A 554 -2.20 18.48 21.17
N ASP A 555 -3.03 18.19 22.17
CA ASP A 555 -4.14 19.07 22.57
C ASP A 555 -3.65 20.30 23.36
N GLY A 556 -4.54 21.27 23.58
CA GLY A 556 -4.20 22.50 24.32
C GLY A 556 -3.83 22.27 25.80
N GLY A 557 -4.17 21.10 26.37
CA GLY A 557 -3.74 20.66 27.69
C GLY A 557 -2.40 19.90 27.68
N GLY A 558 -1.80 19.70 26.50
CA GLY A 558 -0.54 19.01 26.31
C GLY A 558 -0.65 17.48 26.29
N ALA A 559 -1.85 16.91 26.15
CA ALA A 559 -2.03 15.47 25.95
C ALA A 559 -1.89 15.09 24.48
N LEU A 560 -1.41 13.87 24.22
CA LEU A 560 -1.33 13.30 22.89
C LEU A 560 -2.69 12.70 22.50
N LEU A 561 -3.20 13.08 21.33
CA LEU A 561 -4.38 12.53 20.70
C LEU A 561 -3.97 11.57 19.58
N ILE A 562 -4.73 10.49 19.43
CA ILE A 562 -4.47 9.44 18.43
C ILE A 562 -5.79 9.07 17.77
N ALA A 563 -5.90 9.26 16.46
CA ALA A 563 -7.00 8.73 15.67
C ALA A 563 -6.73 7.26 15.35
N ASP A 564 -7.68 6.40 15.69
CA ASP A 564 -7.65 4.96 15.45
C ASP A 564 -8.77 4.61 14.47
N ASP A 565 -8.41 4.38 13.21
CA ASP A 565 -9.40 4.34 12.13
C ASP A 565 -10.27 3.09 12.17
N VAL A 566 -9.69 1.89 12.31
CA VAL A 566 -10.48 0.65 12.40
C VAL A 566 -11.08 0.44 13.79
N GLY A 567 -10.48 1.01 14.83
CA GLY A 567 -11.03 1.04 16.19
C GLY A 567 -12.11 2.11 16.39
N ASN A 568 -12.34 2.98 15.39
CA ASN A 568 -13.35 4.04 15.37
C ASN A 568 -13.34 4.92 16.63
N THR A 569 -12.13 5.20 17.12
CA THR A 569 -11.89 5.85 18.43
C THR A 569 -10.85 6.95 18.26
N VAL A 570 -11.01 8.04 19.00
CA VAL A 570 -9.93 8.98 19.28
C VAL A 570 -9.47 8.72 20.71
N TRP A 571 -8.22 8.30 20.86
CA TRP A 571 -7.59 8.09 22.15
C TRP A 571 -6.92 9.36 22.63
N ARG A 572 -6.91 9.57 23.95
CA ARG A 572 -6.18 10.65 24.62
C ARG A 572 -5.21 10.08 25.63
N VAL A 573 -3.95 10.46 25.49
CA VAL A 573 -2.82 10.02 26.33
C VAL A 573 -2.28 11.22 27.09
N ALA A 574 -2.31 11.15 28.41
CA ALA A 574 -1.80 12.20 29.30
C ALA A 574 -0.78 11.64 30.29
N ALA A 575 -0.10 12.51 31.03
CA ALA A 575 0.68 12.08 32.18
C ALA A 575 -0.25 11.43 33.22
N ALA A 576 0.17 10.30 33.80
CA ALA A 576 -0.66 9.58 34.78
C ALA A 576 -1.10 10.45 35.98
N SER A 577 -0.29 11.44 36.37
CA SER A 577 -0.62 12.42 37.42
C SER A 577 -1.76 13.37 37.05
N GLN A 578 -1.96 13.66 35.75
CA GLN A 578 -3.03 14.54 35.27
C GLN A 578 -4.38 13.84 35.21
N GLN A 579 -4.39 12.52 34.96
CA GLN A 579 -5.65 11.75 34.87
C GLN A 579 -6.22 11.36 36.24
N ALA A 580 -5.43 11.53 37.32
CA ALA A 580 -5.82 11.24 38.71
C ALA A 580 -6.45 12.45 39.45
N SER A 581 -6.61 13.60 38.78
CA SER A 581 -7.26 14.79 39.37
C SER A 581 -8.74 14.79 38.98
N PRO A 582 -9.66 14.68 39.96
CA PRO A 582 -11.11 14.55 39.71
C PRO A 582 -11.78 15.80 39.14
#